data_AF-A0A671QHP4-F1
#
_entry.id   AF-A0A671QHP4-F1
#
_cell.length_a   1.000
_cell.length_b   1.000
_cell.length_c   1.000
_cell.angle_alpha   90.00
_cell.angle_beta   90.00
_cell.angle_gamma   90.00
#
_symmetry.space_group_name_H-M   'P 1'
#
loop_
_entity.id
_entity.type
_entity.pdbx_description
1 polymer ?
#
loop_
_entity_poly.entity_id
_entity_poly.type
_entity_poly.pdbx_seq_one_letter_code
_entity_poly.pdbx_strand_id
1 'polypeptide(L)' 'MVTDRSVYIGNLNWVGNEFVYSAGVGVVISQQVEQNNSTVVERMKAVFERDWHSHYSNNYFAILFGPDFTWN' A
#
# COMPACT_ATOMS: atom_id res chain seq x y z
N MET A 1 5.31 -0.93 -0.91
CA MET A 1 4.46 0.08 -0.24
C MET A 1 4.40 1.30 -1.13
N VAL A 2 3.22 1.89 -1.29
CA VAL A 2 3.02 3.12 -2.05
C VAL A 2 2.49 4.22 -1.12
N THR A 3 2.94 5.45 -1.34
CA THR A 3 2.41 6.67 -0.72
C THR A 3 2.04 7.65 -1.82
N ASP A 4 1.48 8.80 -1.46
CA ASP A 4 1.16 9.85 -2.44
C ASP A 4 2.37 10.41 -3.18
N ARG A 5 3.58 10.24 -2.65
CA ARG A 5 4.80 10.88 -3.19
C ARG A 5 5.95 9.92 -3.45
N SER A 6 5.87 8.70 -2.95
CA SER A 6 6.96 7.74 -3.05
C SER A 6 6.47 6.30 -3.14
N VAL A 7 7.28 5.44 -3.74
CA VAL A 7 7.10 3.99 -3.69
C VAL A 7 8.35 3.33 -3.12
N TYR A 8 8.14 2.41 -2.18
CA TYR A 8 9.16 1.49 -1.68
C TYR A 8 8.94 0.11 -2.30
N ILE A 9 9.99 -0.43 -2.90
CA ILE A 9 10.04 -1.80 -3.43
C ILE A 9 11.23 -2.48 -2.77
N GLY A 10 11.00 -3.62 -2.12
CA GLY A 10 12.05 -4.41 -1.50
C GLY A 10 11.67 -5.88 -1.44
N ASN A 11 12.58 -6.71 -0.94
CA ASN A 11 12.37 -8.16 -0.83
C ASN A 11 11.85 -8.61 0.55
N LEU A 12 11.76 -7.70 1.52
CA LEU A 12 11.27 -8.02 2.86
C LEU A 12 9.75 -7.89 2.96
N ASN A 13 9.15 -8.79 3.72
CA ASN A 13 7.77 -8.67 4.17
C ASN A 13 7.65 -7.55 5.23
N TRP A 14 6.44 -7.03 5.42
CA TRP A 14 6.14 -6.01 6.43
C TRP A 14 5.88 -6.63 7.80
N VAL A 15 6.83 -7.44 8.29
CA VAL A 15 6.78 -8.09 9.60
C VAL A 15 8.03 -7.69 10.38
N GLY A 16 7.85 -7.22 11.62
CA GLY A 16 8.94 -6.69 12.44
C GLY A 16 10.19 -7.58 12.52
N ASN A 17 9.98 -8.91 12.59
CA ASN A 17 11.06 -9.89 12.68
C ASN A 17 11.98 -9.90 11.45
N GLU A 18 11.44 -9.69 10.24
CA GLU A 18 12.21 -9.68 9.00
C GLU A 18 13.19 -8.51 8.94
N PHE A 19 12.85 -7.38 9.57
CA PHE A 19 13.76 -6.23 9.64
C PHE A 19 14.95 -6.45 10.59
N VAL A 20 14.83 -7.38 11.54
CA VAL A 20 15.86 -7.65 12.55
C VAL A 20 16.75 -8.83 12.15
N TYR A 21 16.15 -9.88 11.57
CA TYR A 21 16.83 -11.16 11.37
C TYR A 21 17.11 -11.51 9.91
N SER A 22 16.60 -10.75 8.95
CA SER A 22 16.79 -11.01 7.52
C SER A 22 17.62 -9.93 6.84
N ALA A 23 18.43 -10.33 5.87
CA ALA A 23 19.13 -9.38 5.00
C ALA A 23 18.17 -8.88 3.91
N GLY A 24 17.94 -7.57 3.89
CA GLY A 24 17.03 -6.91 2.95
C GLY A 24 17.74 -5.96 2.00
N VAL A 25 17.17 -5.81 0.81
CA VAL A 25 17.47 -4.73 -0.12
C VAL A 25 16.17 -4.07 -0.56
N GLY A 26 16.20 -2.76 -0.71
CA GLY A 26 15.06 -2.00 -1.19
C GLY A 26 15.46 -0.75 -1.95
N VAL A 27 14.57 -0.29 -2.82
CA VAL A 27 14.67 0.96 -3.56
C VAL A 27 13.48 1.85 -3.21
N VAL A 28 13.76 3.14 -3.04
CA VAL A 28 12.75 4.18 -2.87
C VAL A 28 12.78 5.08 -4.09
N ILE A 29 11.64 5.22 -4.75
CA ILE A 29 11.44 6.15 -5.86
C ILE A 29 10.53 7.26 -5.35
N SER A 30 10.93 8.52 -5.49
CA SER A 30 10.14 9.68 -5.02
C SER A 30 9.84 10.62 -6.18
N GLN A 31 8.61 11.10 -6.23
CA GLN A 31 8.15 12.11 -7.19
C GLN A 31 8.62 13.50 -6.74
N GLN A 32 9.30 14.21 -7.64
CA GLN A 32 9.58 15.63 -7.45
C GLN A 32 8.32 16.46 -7.75
N VAL A 33 8.12 17.54 -6.99
CA VAL A 33 6.86 18.29 -6.86
C VAL A 33 6.38 18.90 -8.18
N GLU A 34 7.24 19.04 -9.18
CA GLU A 34 7.01 19.87 -10.36
C GLU A 34 6.85 19.10 -11.68
N GLN A 35 6.95 17.78 -11.68
CA GLN A 35 6.85 17.01 -12.92
C GLN A 35 5.42 16.51 -13.15
N ASN A 36 4.71 17.21 -14.05
CA ASN A 36 3.35 16.93 -14.52
C ASN A 36 3.25 15.69 -15.45
N ASN A 37 4.22 14.78 -15.37
CA ASN A 37 4.32 13.58 -16.20
C ASN A 37 3.90 12.36 -15.39
N SER A 38 3.20 11.41 -16.00
CA SER A 38 2.82 10.13 -15.37
C SER A 38 4.04 9.46 -14.74
N THR A 39 4.17 9.56 -13.42
CA THR A 39 5.33 9.03 -12.70
C THR A 39 5.17 7.55 -12.40
N VAL A 40 6.28 6.91 -12.06
CA VAL A 40 6.26 5.55 -11.50
C VAL A 40 5.39 5.49 -10.24
N VAL A 41 5.38 6.55 -9.42
CA VAL A 41 4.57 6.64 -8.21
C VAL A 41 3.07 6.63 -8.55
N GLU A 42 2.64 7.42 -9.53
CA GLU A 42 1.24 7.48 -9.97
C GLU A 42 0.75 6.16 -10.55
N ARG A 43 1.59 5.47 -11.34
CA ARG A 43 1.24 4.15 -11.89
C ARG A 43 1.11 3.10 -10.80
N MET A 44 2.04 3.09 -9.83
CA MET A 44 1.97 2.16 -8.69
C MET A 44 0.77 2.47 -7.79
N LYS A 45 0.42 3.74 -7.62
CA LYS A 45 -0.80 4.14 -6.92
C LYS A 45 -2.04 3.61 -7.65
N ALA A 46 -2.13 3.76 -8.97
CA ALA A 46 -3.25 3.24 -9.75
C ALA A 46 -3.43 1.71 -9.61
N VAL A 47 -2.33 0.94 -9.57
CA VAL A 47 -2.39 -0.51 -9.31
C VAL A 47 -2.89 -0.81 -7.89
N PHE A 48 -2.38 -0.08 -6.90
CA PHE A 48 -2.84 -0.22 -5.52
C PHE A 48 -4.35 0.06 -5.40
N GLU A 49 -4.83 1.18 -5.96
CA GLU A 49 -6.25 1.55 -5.90
C GLU A 49 -7.15 0.53 -6.60
N ARG A 50 -6.71 0.00 -7.75
CA ARG A 50 -7.44 -1.08 -8.46
C ARG A 50 -7.63 -2.30 -7.57
N ASP A 51 -6.57 -2.73 -6.88
CA ASP A 51 -6.61 -3.94 -6.05
C ASP A 51 -7.37 -3.67 -4.73
N TRP A 52 -7.17 -2.49 -4.13
CA TRP A 52 -7.82 -2.05 -2.91
C TRP A 52 -9.34 -1.94 -3.04
N HIS A 53 -9.82 -1.47 -4.19
CA HIS A 53 -11.24 -1.36 -4.50
C HIS A 53 -11.81 -2.55 -5.27
N SER A 54 -11.04 -3.63 -5.44
CA SER A 54 -11.51 -4.83 -6.13
C SER A 54 -12.59 -5.57 -5.33
N HIS A 55 -13.38 -6.40 -6.01
CA HIS A 55 -14.37 -7.29 -5.38
C HIS A 55 -13.74 -8.33 -4.42
N TYR A 56 -12.41 -8.49 -4.43
CA TYR A 56 -11.68 -9.38 -3.53
C TYR A 56 -11.23 -8.67 -2.24
N SER A 57 -11.34 -7.35 -2.20
CA SER A 57 -11.08 -6.56 -1.00
C SER A 57 -12.24 -6.68 -0.03
N ASN A 58 -11.94 -7.07 1.20
CA ASN A 58 -12.94 -7.36 2.21
C ASN A 58 -12.75 -6.46 3.42
N ASN A 59 -13.84 -5.81 3.84
CA ASN A 59 -13.87 -5.13 5.11
C ASN A 59 -14.27 -6.13 6.21
N TYR A 60 -13.28 -6.64 6.94
CA TYR A 60 -13.52 -7.59 8.04
C TYR A 60 -14.44 -7.03 9.12
N PHE A 61 -14.47 -5.72 9.33
CA PHE A 61 -15.40 -5.12 10.28
C PHE A 61 -16.86 -5.31 9.84
N ALA A 62 -17.15 -5.02 8.57
CA ALA A 62 -18.48 -5.22 7.99
C ALA A 62 -18.87 -6.71 7.96
N ILE A 63 -17.91 -7.62 7.76
CA ILE A 63 -18.14 -9.07 7.79
C ILE A 63 -18.46 -9.57 9.21
N LEU A 64 -17.72 -9.11 10.21
CA LEU A 64 -17.82 -9.64 11.58
C LEU A 64 -18.99 -9.06 12.36
N PHE A 65 -19.35 -7.81 12.10
CA PHE A 65 -20.34 -7.08 12.90
C PHE A 65 -21.59 -6.69 12.11
N GLY A 66 -21.59 -6.89 10.79
CA GLY A 66 -22.67 -6.45 9.90
C GLY A 66 -22.55 -4.96 9.54
N PRO A 67 -23.21 -4.53 8.45
CA PRO A 67 -23.13 -3.16 7.95
C PRO A 67 -23.77 -2.12 8.91
N ASP A 68 -24.64 -2.56 9.82
CA ASP A 68 -25.44 -1.69 10.70
C ASP A 68 -24.86 -1.58 12.12
N PHE A 69 -23.66 -2.12 12.38
CA PHE A 69 -23.06 -2.07 13.71
C PHE A 69 -22.58 -0.66 14.06
N THR A 70 -23.17 -0.08 15.12
CA THR A 70 -22.70 1.14 15.75
C THR A 70 -22.14 0.83 17.13
N TRP A 71 -20.98 1.39 17.46
CA TRP A 71 -20.51 1.41 18.84
C TRP A 71 -21.45 2.29 19.66
N ASN A 72 -22.11 1.72 20.68
CA ASN A 72 -22.88 2.45 21.69
C ASN A 72 -21.96 3.29 22.59
#